data_AF-A0A131Z8N5-F1
#
_entry.id   AF-A0A131Z8N5-F1
#
_cell.length_a   1.000
_cell.length_b   1.000
_cell.length_c   1.000
_cell.angle_alpha   90.00
_cell.angle_beta   90.00
_cell.angle_gamma   90.00
#
_symmetry.space_group_name_H-M   'P 1'
#
loop_
_entity.id
_entity.type
_entity.pdbx_description
1 polymer ?
#
loop_
_entity_poly.entity_id
_entity_poly.type
_entity_poly.pdbx_seq_one_letter_code
_entity_poly.pdbx_strand_id
1 'polypeptide(L)'
;PSTESDKQPDVSELLQDTVKSPQFQQALSMFSTALHSGQLGPLMQQFGMDDSVVAAANSGDMAQFVKALQASKAAKEGKSPKKEENVDEDMGLD
;
A
#
# COMPACT_ATOMS: atom_id res chain seq x y z
N PRO A 1 47.58 12.62 1.83
CA PRO A 1 46.89 11.62 2.68
C PRO A 1 45.64 11.17 1.93
N SER A 2 45.56 9.89 1.68
CA SER A 2 44.73 9.24 0.66
C SER A 2 43.22 9.38 0.90
N THR A 3 42.51 9.63 -0.20
CA THR A 3 41.18 9.08 -0.54
C THR A 3 40.14 9.06 0.58
N GLU A 4 39.41 10.17 0.73
CA GLU A 4 38.02 10.15 1.19
C GLU A 4 37.18 9.47 0.10
N SER A 5 37.30 8.14 0.03
CA SER A 5 36.51 7.31 -0.86
C SER A 5 35.03 7.58 -0.59
N ASP A 6 34.32 8.01 -1.63
CA ASP A 6 32.95 7.63 -1.99
C ASP A 6 32.42 6.43 -1.18
N LYS A 7 31.97 6.67 0.05
CA LYS A 7 30.97 5.81 0.68
C LYS A 7 29.64 6.43 0.31
N GLN A 8 29.06 5.93 -0.78
CA GLN A 8 27.62 6.05 -0.96
C GLN A 8 27.00 5.67 0.39
N PRO A 9 26.24 6.56 1.04
CA PRO A 9 25.60 6.23 2.30
C PRO A 9 24.78 4.97 2.06
N ASP A 10 24.97 3.96 2.88
CA ASP A 10 24.21 2.72 2.76
C ASP A 10 22.74 3.11 2.88
N VAL A 11 22.00 2.96 1.78
CA VAL A 11 20.60 3.37 1.68
C VAL A 11 19.78 2.69 2.77
N SER A 12 20.18 1.49 3.20
CA SER A 12 19.56 0.74 4.29
C SER A 12 19.75 1.43 5.64
N GLU A 13 20.92 2.00 5.89
CA GLU A 13 21.24 2.72 7.12
C GLU A 13 20.49 4.06 7.16
N LEU A 14 20.47 4.79 6.04
CA LEU A 14 19.71 6.03 5.89
C LEU A 14 18.20 5.81 6.08
N LEU A 15 17.66 4.71 5.56
CA LEU A 15 16.26 4.32 5.77
C LEU A 15 15.98 3.98 7.24
N GLN A 16 16.87 3.26 7.92
CA GLN A 16 16.71 2.98 9.35
C GLN A 16 16.70 4.26 10.18
N ASP A 17 17.61 5.18 9.89
CA ASP A 17 17.67 6.48 10.58
C ASP A 17 16.41 7.31 10.29
N THR A 18 15.92 7.28 9.05
CA THR A 18 14.68 7.97 8.68
C THR A 18 13.47 7.40 9.44
N VAL A 19 13.32 6.08 9.51
CA VAL A 19 12.19 5.43 10.21
C VAL A 19 12.24 5.69 11.72
N LYS A 20 13.44 5.76 12.32
CA LYS A 20 13.63 6.07 13.75
C LYS A 20 13.56 7.57 14.05
N SER A 21 13.56 8.42 13.03
CA SER A 21 13.60 9.87 13.19
C SER A 21 12.29 10.42 13.80
N PRO A 22 12.38 11.44 14.67
CA PRO A 22 11.20 12.16 15.17
C PRO A 22 10.34 12.75 14.05
N GLN A 23 10.96 13.16 12.96
CA GLN A 23 10.31 13.77 11.81
C GLN A 23 9.38 12.76 11.12
N PHE A 24 9.82 11.51 10.98
CA PHE A 24 8.97 10.44 10.43
C PHE A 24 7.82 10.10 11.37
N GLN A 25 8.06 10.04 12.68
CA GLN A 25 6.98 9.79 13.66
C GLN A 25 5.93 10.90 13.65
N GLN A 26 6.35 12.15 13.50
CA GLN A 26 5.46 13.30 13.35
C GLN A 26 4.66 13.23 12.03
N ALA A 27 5.35 12.98 10.92
CA ALA A 27 4.70 12.81 9.62
C ALA A 27 3.72 11.63 9.62
N LEU A 28 4.07 10.52 10.26
CA LEU A 28 3.20 9.36 10.42
C LEU A 28 1.99 9.67 11.28
N SER A 29 2.16 10.47 12.33
CA SER A 29 1.04 10.93 13.18
C SER A 29 0.10 11.84 12.37
N MET A 30 0.65 12.78 11.60
CA MET A 30 -0.13 13.64 10.69
C MET A 30 -0.81 12.86 9.57
N PHE A 31 -0.14 11.85 9.02
CA PHE A 31 -0.71 10.94 8.04
C PHE A 31 -1.86 10.13 8.67
N SER A 32 -1.67 9.63 9.89
CA SER A 32 -2.69 8.87 10.62
C SER A 32 -3.93 9.70 10.89
N THR A 33 -3.76 10.97 11.31
CA THR A 33 -4.90 11.87 11.53
C THR A 33 -5.58 12.29 10.23
N ALA A 34 -4.82 12.53 9.16
CA ALA A 34 -5.38 12.84 7.83
C ALA A 34 -6.05 11.62 7.17
N LEU A 35 -5.56 10.41 7.44
CA LEU A 35 -6.21 9.18 7.03
C LEU A 35 -7.53 9.02 7.77
N HIS A 36 -7.51 9.19 9.10
CA HIS A 36 -8.70 9.06 9.93
C HIS A 36 -9.77 10.13 9.63
N SER A 37 -9.35 11.31 9.14
CA SER A 37 -10.29 12.35 8.70
C SER A 37 -10.96 12.02 7.36
N GLY A 38 -10.57 10.95 6.66
CA GLY A 38 -11.13 10.58 5.36
C GLY A 38 -10.59 11.43 4.20
N GLN A 39 -9.70 12.39 4.47
CA GLN A 39 -9.25 13.38 3.48
C GLN A 39 -8.15 12.86 2.56
N LEU A 40 -7.55 11.72 2.89
CA LEU A 40 -6.50 11.11 2.07
C LEU A 40 -7.03 10.30 0.88
N GLY A 41 -8.33 10.05 0.76
CA GLY A 41 -8.88 9.24 -0.34
C GLY A 41 -8.49 9.70 -1.75
N PRO A 42 -8.69 10.98 -2.14
CA PRO A 42 -8.28 11.48 -3.46
C PRO A 42 -6.77 11.39 -3.70
N LEU A 43 -5.97 11.54 -2.64
CA LEU A 43 -4.51 11.38 -2.73
C LEU A 43 -4.15 9.89 -2.94
N MET A 44 -4.77 8.95 -2.23
CA MET A 44 -4.52 7.52 -2.42
C MET A 44 -4.82 7.06 -3.86
N GLN A 45 -5.83 7.66 -4.51
CA GLN A 45 -6.11 7.43 -5.93
C GLN A 45 -4.98 7.99 -6.83
N GLN A 46 -4.45 9.18 -6.53
CA GLN A 46 -3.30 9.75 -7.25
C GLN A 46 -2.01 8.93 -7.04
N PHE A 47 -1.87 8.27 -5.89
CA PHE A 47 -0.79 7.30 -5.64
C PHE A 47 -1.00 5.96 -6.36
N GLY A 48 -2.10 5.77 -7.09
CA GLY A 48 -2.39 4.56 -7.84
C GLY A 48 -2.74 3.36 -6.96
N MET A 49 -3.32 3.60 -5.77
CA MET A 49 -3.86 2.54 -4.93
C MET A 49 -5.21 2.06 -5.48
N ASP A 50 -5.55 0.80 -5.19
CA ASP A 50 -6.80 0.20 -5.68
C ASP A 50 -8.03 0.89 -5.07
N ASP A 51 -9.16 0.85 -5.78
CA ASP A 51 -10.41 1.49 -5.35
C ASP A 51 -10.88 1.04 -3.96
N SER A 52 -10.58 -0.20 -3.56
CA SER A 52 -10.85 -0.70 -2.20
C SER A 52 -10.05 0.05 -1.13
N VAL A 53 -8.82 0.43 -1.44
CA VAL A 53 -7.93 1.18 -0.54
C VAL A 53 -8.35 2.65 -0.49
N VAL A 54 -8.74 3.21 -1.64
CA VAL A 54 -9.29 4.57 -1.75
C VAL A 54 -10.60 4.70 -0.97
N ALA A 55 -11.51 3.72 -1.07
CA ALA A 55 -12.76 3.70 -0.31
C ALA A 55 -12.52 3.65 1.20
N ALA A 56 -11.57 2.82 1.65
CA ALA A 56 -11.20 2.74 3.06
C ALA A 56 -10.46 4.01 3.56
N ALA A 57 -9.67 4.66 2.69
CA ALA A 57 -9.05 5.94 2.99
C ALA A 57 -10.06 7.10 3.06
N ASN A 58 -11.15 7.04 2.29
CA ASN A 58 -12.25 8.00 2.37
C ASN A 58 -13.14 7.79 3.61
N SER A 59 -13.28 6.55 4.09
CA SER A 59 -14.10 6.25 5.27
C SER A 59 -13.44 6.65 6.60
N GLY A 60 -12.14 6.86 6.61
CA GLY A 60 -11.39 7.18 7.83
C GLY A 60 -11.08 5.97 8.71
N ASP A 61 -11.41 4.76 8.26
CA ASP A 61 -11.14 3.53 9.00
C ASP A 61 -9.74 2.99 8.66
N MET A 62 -8.78 3.27 9.55
CA MET A 62 -7.40 2.82 9.41
C MET A 62 -7.28 1.28 9.36
N ALA A 63 -8.11 0.55 10.12
CA ALA A 63 -8.03 -0.91 10.14
C ALA A 63 -8.49 -1.49 8.79
N GLN A 64 -9.56 -0.93 8.21
CA GLN A 64 -9.98 -1.30 6.86
C GLN A 64 -8.97 -0.86 5.80
N PHE A 65 -8.37 0.31 5.94
CA PHE A 65 -7.33 0.78 5.02
C PHE A 65 -6.14 -0.17 4.98
N VAL A 66 -5.61 -0.56 6.14
CA VAL A 66 -4.50 -1.53 6.22
C VAL A 66 -4.90 -2.89 5.66
N LYS A 67 -6.12 -3.36 5.95
CA LYS A 67 -6.63 -4.64 5.42
C LYS A 67 -6.78 -4.62 3.90
N ALA A 68 -7.33 -3.54 3.35
CA ALA A 68 -7.45 -3.33 1.92
C ALA A 68 -6.07 -3.23 1.25
N LEU A 69 -5.10 -2.57 1.89
CA LEU A 69 -3.74 -2.43 1.38
C LEU A 69 -2.98 -3.78 1.39
N GLN A 70 -3.20 -4.60 2.42
CA GLN A 70 -2.68 -5.98 2.46
C GLN A 70 -3.32 -6.87 1.39
N ALA A 71 -4.64 -6.75 1.19
CA ALA A 71 -5.36 -7.50 0.15
C ALA A 71 -4.91 -7.09 -1.27
N SER A 72 -4.72 -5.78 -1.50
CA SER A 72 -4.15 -5.22 -2.73
C SER A 72 -2.76 -5.79 -3.03
N LYS A 73 -1.88 -5.84 -2.03
CA LYS A 73 -0.54 -6.43 -2.17
C LYS A 73 -0.60 -7.93 -2.50
N ALA A 74 -1.49 -8.67 -1.82
CA ALA A 74 -1.68 -10.10 -2.08
C ALA A 74 -2.27 -10.39 -3.47
N ALA A 75 -3.12 -9.50 -3.99
CA ALA A 75 -3.66 -9.58 -5.35
C ALA A 75 -2.57 -9.35 -6.40
N LYS A 76 -1.65 -8.38 -6.17
CA LYS A 76 -0.49 -8.13 -7.06
C LYS A 76 0.57 -9.23 -7.01
N GLU A 77 0.72 -9.93 -5.88
CA GLU A 77 1.67 -11.05 -5.72
C GLU A 77 1.12 -12.41 -6.24
N GLY A 78 -0.03 -12.43 -6.93
CA GLY A 78 -0.46 -13.59 -7.72
C GLY A 78 -1.23 -14.67 -6.97
N LYS A 79 -1.91 -14.34 -5.87
CA LYS A 79 -2.87 -15.27 -5.25
C LYS A 79 -4.30 -14.90 -5.63
N SER A 80 -4.63 -15.05 -6.90
CA SER A 80 -6.01 -15.12 -7.36
C SER A 80 -6.66 -16.37 -6.74
N PRO A 81 -7.70 -16.27 -5.89
CA PRO A 81 -8.60 -17.40 -5.77
C PRO A 81 -9.23 -17.57 -7.16
N LYS A 82 -9.07 -18.77 -7.70
CA LYS A 82 -9.66 -19.18 -8.97
C LYS A 82 -11.09 -18.67 -9.05
N LYS A 83 -11.37 -17.92 -10.11
CA LYS A 83 -12.69 -17.87 -10.71
C LYS A 83 -13.03 -19.33 -11.00
N GLU A 84 -13.84 -19.96 -10.15
CA GLU A 84 -14.56 -21.18 -10.53
C GLU A 84 -15.61 -20.75 -11.55
N GLU A 85 -15.17 -20.57 -12.80
CA GLU A 85 -16.05 -20.80 -13.93
C GLU A 85 -16.37 -22.30 -13.87
N ASN A 86 -17.53 -22.62 -13.32
CA ASN A 86 -18.10 -23.96 -13.43
C ASN A 86 -18.20 -24.27 -14.93
N VAL A 87 -17.41 -25.26 -15.33
CA VAL A 87 -17.53 -25.97 -16.60
C VAL A 87 -18.68 -26.94 -16.43
N ASP A 88 -19.88 -26.49 -16.74
CA ASP A 88 -21.11 -27.28 -16.92
C ASP A 88 -22.01 -26.34 -17.76
N GLU A 89 -22.46 -26.61 -18.99
CA GLU A 89 -22.83 -27.86 -19.63
C GLU A 89 -22.67 -27.73 -21.16
N ASP A 90 -21.99 -28.72 -21.73
CA ASP A 90 -22.25 -29.26 -23.06
C ASP A 90 -23.75 -29.49 -23.27
N MET A 91 -24.48 -28.57 -23.93
CA MET A 91 -25.80 -28.81 -24.53
C MET A 91 -26.11 -27.76 -25.61
N GLY A 92 -25.85 -28.10 -26.88
CA GLY A 92 -26.26 -27.27 -28.02
C GLY A 92 -25.89 -27.84 -29.38
N LEU A 93 -26.14 -29.14 -29.59
CA LEU A 93 -26.23 -29.77 -30.91
C LEU A 93 -27.45 -29.21 -31.67
N ASP A 94 -27.23 -28.33 -32.65
CA ASP A 94 -27.77 -28.34 -34.04
C ASP A 94 -27.13 -27.20 -34.86
#